data_AF-A0A1Y4T119-F1
#
_entry.id   AF-A0A1Y4T119-F1
#
_cell.length_a   1.000
_cell.length_b   1.000
_cell.length_c   1.000
_cell.angle_alpha   90.00
_cell.angle_beta   90.00
_cell.angle_gamma   90.00
#
_symmetry.space_group_name_H-M   'P 1'
#
loop_
_entity.id
_entity.type
_entity.pdbx_description
1 polymer ?
#
loop_
_entity_poly.entity_id
_entity_poly.type
_entity_poly.pdbx_seq_one_letter_code
_entity_poly.pdbx_strand_id
1 'polypeptide(L)'
;MYIFNDSKKFKLVCVKYDNCIEFKVNRNGNVIEGILSKGVYYNWIAFPSLNTSCQLADFSDSFWNEEQLFNVFHNDFDVSTVLMTISELKDLFSQDYQSYTDGYKFMSTREYIFWLENQCEVLSYQMIDMQTRFESQLNIDLEEELLDERNQYHDMMRFQYDDTIFE
;
A
#
# COMPACT_ATOMS: atom_id res chain seq x y z
N MET A 1 -3.15 15.27 -14.19
CA MET A 1 -4.21 16.30 -14.32
C MET A 1 -4.43 16.91 -12.95
N TYR A 2 -4.14 18.20 -12.76
CA TYR A 2 -4.42 18.88 -11.49
C TYR A 2 -5.91 19.20 -11.41
N ILE A 3 -6.64 18.60 -10.47
CA ILE A 3 -7.98 19.05 -10.11
C ILE A 3 -7.81 20.02 -8.93
N PHE A 4 -7.41 21.25 -9.25
CA PHE A 4 -7.53 22.35 -8.29
C PHE A 4 -9.00 22.76 -8.22
N ASN A 5 -9.65 22.49 -7.09
CA ASN A 5 -10.90 23.15 -6.74
C ASN A 5 -10.62 24.06 -5.55
N ASP A 6 -10.12 25.27 -5.83
CA ASP A 6 -9.77 26.31 -4.85
C ASP A 6 -10.93 26.71 -3.91
N SER A 7 -12.16 26.26 -4.20
CA SER A 7 -13.33 26.45 -3.34
C SER A 7 -13.41 25.48 -2.15
N LYS A 8 -12.61 24.41 -2.13
CA LYS A 8 -12.61 23.42 -1.04
C LYS A 8 -11.20 23.32 -0.48
N LYS A 9 -11.09 23.36 0.85
CA LYS A 9 -9.89 23.00 1.62
C LYS A 9 -9.57 21.50 1.43
N PHE A 10 -9.45 21.03 0.20
CA PHE A 10 -9.23 19.66 -0.23
C PHE A 10 -8.09 19.67 -1.25
N LYS A 11 -6.94 19.15 -0.85
CA LYS A 11 -5.75 19.06 -1.70
C LYS A 11 -5.37 17.59 -1.80
N LEU A 12 -5.42 17.05 -3.01
CA LEU A 12 -5.05 15.68 -3.32
C LEU A 12 -3.76 15.69 -4.15
N VAL A 13 -2.79 14.91 -3.70
CA VAL A 13 -1.55 14.61 -4.42
C VAL A 13 -1.50 13.10 -4.59
N CYS A 14 -1.16 12.63 -5.79
CA CYS A 14 -1.04 11.20 -6.03
C CYS A 14 0.04 10.85 -7.04
N VAL A 15 0.53 9.62 -6.93
CA VAL A 15 1.48 9.00 -7.85
C VAL A 15 0.96 7.64 -8.28
N LYS A 16 0.84 7.42 -9.58
CA LYS A 16 0.41 6.14 -10.15
C LYS A 16 1.61 5.29 -10.57
N TYR A 17 1.62 4.04 -10.14
CA TYR A 17 2.54 2.98 -10.56
C TYR A 17 1.73 1.75 -11.00
N ASP A 18 1.61 1.53 -12.31
CA ASP A 18 0.81 0.44 -12.87
C ASP A 18 -0.63 0.39 -12.27
N ASN A 19 -0.96 -0.65 -11.52
CA ASN A 19 -2.26 -0.84 -10.87
C ASN A 19 -2.30 -0.34 -9.42
N CYS A 20 -1.35 0.50 -9.02
CA CYS A 20 -1.24 1.09 -7.69
C CYS A 20 -1.20 2.62 -7.79
N ILE A 21 -1.83 3.30 -6.83
CA ILE A 21 -1.81 4.76 -6.70
C ILE A 21 -1.54 5.09 -5.24
N GLU A 22 -0.38 5.69 -4.99
CA GLU A 22 -0.09 6.33 -3.71
C GLU A 22 -0.74 7.70 -3.67
N PHE A 23 -1.33 8.07 -2.54
CA PHE A 23 -1.95 9.35 -2.39
C PHE A 23 -1.70 9.98 -1.02
N LYS A 24 -1.73 11.30 -1.02
CA LYS A 24 -1.79 12.15 0.16
C LYS A 24 -2.92 13.14 -0.04
N VAL A 25 -3.91 13.08 0.84
CA VAL A 25 -5.03 14.01 0.85
C VAL A 25 -4.97 14.88 2.10
N ASN A 26 -5.09 16.18 1.91
CA ASN A 26 -5.29 17.14 2.99
C ASN A 26 -6.69 17.73 2.87
N ARG A 27 -7.54 17.50 3.88
CA ARG A 27 -8.86 18.09 3.99
C ARG A 27 -9.03 18.83 5.31
N ASN A 28 -9.27 20.15 5.26
CA ASN A 28 -9.44 21.00 6.44
C ASN A 28 -8.28 20.93 7.45
N GLY A 29 -7.06 20.61 7.01
CA GLY A 29 -5.90 20.43 7.90
C GLY A 29 -5.73 18.99 8.40
N ASN A 30 -6.70 18.10 8.21
CA ASN A 30 -6.49 16.68 8.41
C ASN A 30 -5.76 16.08 7.21
N VAL A 31 -4.74 15.27 7.45
CA VAL A 31 -3.88 14.67 6.41
C VAL A 31 -4.00 13.16 6.50
N ILE A 32 -4.41 12.54 5.39
CA ILE A 32 -4.49 11.08 5.24
C ILE A 32 -3.57 10.68 4.11
N GLU A 33 -2.72 9.70 4.38
CA GLU A 33 -1.81 9.09 3.42
C GLU A 33 -2.23 7.64 3.24
N GLY A 34 -2.24 7.18 2.00
CA GLY A 34 -2.66 5.82 1.71
C GLY A 34 -2.25 5.35 0.33
N ILE A 35 -2.49 4.07 0.09
CA ILE A 35 -2.13 3.37 -1.13
C ILE A 35 -3.39 2.69 -1.63
N LEU A 36 -3.86 3.07 -2.80
CA LEU A 36 -5.03 2.50 -3.46
C LEU A 36 -4.57 1.59 -4.58
N SER A 37 -5.05 0.35 -4.63
CA SER A 37 -4.61 -0.61 -5.64
C SER A 37 -5.77 -1.39 -6.24
N LYS A 38 -5.64 -1.62 -7.55
CA LYS A 38 -6.59 -2.38 -8.36
C LYS A 38 -6.04 -3.78 -8.61
N GLY A 39 -6.66 -4.81 -8.05
CA GLY A 39 -6.27 -6.19 -8.31
C GLY A 39 -7.15 -6.85 -9.37
N VAL A 40 -6.75 -8.06 -9.78
CA VAL A 40 -7.55 -8.91 -10.70
C VAL A 40 -8.84 -9.40 -10.02
N TYR A 41 -8.74 -9.75 -8.73
CA TYR A 41 -9.84 -10.32 -7.96
C TYR A 41 -10.43 -9.35 -6.94
N TYR A 42 -9.59 -8.48 -6.38
CA TYR A 42 -9.96 -7.59 -5.28
C TYR A 42 -9.28 -6.24 -5.45
N ASN A 43 -9.98 -5.18 -5.09
CA ASN A 43 -9.38 -3.88 -4.87
C ASN A 43 -9.01 -3.74 -3.40
N TRP A 44 -7.99 -2.95 -3.10
CA TRP A 44 -7.56 -2.76 -1.72
C TRP A 44 -7.04 -1.35 -1.49
N ILE A 45 -7.12 -0.94 -0.23
CA ILE A 45 -6.55 0.32 0.24
C ILE A 45 -5.80 0.07 1.54
N ALA A 46 -4.61 0.66 1.64
CA ALA A 46 -3.77 0.60 2.84
C ALA A 46 -3.51 2.01 3.39
N PHE A 47 -3.42 2.11 4.71
CA PHE A 47 -3.11 3.33 5.46
C PHE A 47 -1.87 3.07 6.34
N PRO A 48 -0.65 3.32 5.82
CA PRO A 48 0.59 2.98 6.54
C PRO A 48 0.70 3.62 7.92
N SER A 49 0.24 4.86 8.09
CA SER A 49 0.26 5.58 9.38
C SER A 49 -0.62 4.93 10.46
N LEU A 50 -1.61 4.14 10.05
CA LEU A 50 -2.52 3.40 10.92
C LEU A 50 -2.16 1.91 11.02
N ASN A 51 -1.13 1.47 10.28
CA ASN A 51 -0.74 0.07 10.15
C ASN A 51 -1.92 -0.87 9.84
N THR A 52 -2.77 -0.46 8.89
CA THR A 52 -4.01 -1.18 8.55
C THR A 52 -4.31 -1.10 7.05
N SER A 53 -5.10 -2.05 6.57
CA SER A 53 -5.59 -2.11 5.20
C SER A 53 -6.95 -2.77 5.16
N CYS A 54 -7.77 -2.42 4.16
CA CYS A 54 -9.02 -3.12 3.92
C CYS A 54 -9.25 -3.39 2.43
N GLN A 55 -10.07 -4.41 2.18
CA GLN A 55 -10.54 -4.73 0.85
C GLN A 55 -11.64 -3.74 0.44
N LEU A 56 -11.63 -3.36 -0.83
CA LEU A 56 -12.66 -2.56 -1.46
C LEU A 56 -13.42 -3.40 -2.51
N ALA A 57 -14.68 -3.02 -2.74
CA ALA A 57 -15.44 -3.46 -3.90
C ALA A 57 -14.96 -2.70 -5.16
N ASP A 58 -15.80 -2.60 -6.19
CA ASP A 58 -15.53 -1.65 -7.28
C ASP A 58 -15.36 -0.24 -6.71
N PHE A 59 -14.43 0.55 -7.26
CA PHE A 59 -14.18 1.92 -6.76
C PHE A 59 -15.40 2.85 -6.91
N SER A 60 -16.39 2.48 -7.72
CA SER A 60 -17.66 3.19 -7.85
C SER A 60 -18.73 2.74 -6.86
N ASP A 61 -18.54 1.64 -6.14
CA ASP A 61 -19.44 1.19 -5.07
C ASP A 61 -19.13 1.95 -3.77
N SER A 62 -19.78 3.09 -3.58
CA SER A 62 -19.57 3.90 -2.38
C SER A 62 -20.10 3.23 -1.11
N PHE A 63 -21.17 2.43 -1.20
CA PHE A 63 -21.84 1.89 -0.01
C PHE A 63 -21.00 0.82 0.67
N TRP A 64 -20.52 -0.18 -0.09
CA TRP A 64 -19.68 -1.23 0.49
C TRP A 64 -18.34 -0.66 0.97
N ASN A 65 -17.73 0.23 0.17
CA ASN A 65 -16.45 0.85 0.52
C ASN A 65 -16.57 1.73 1.77
N GLU A 66 -17.70 2.41 1.97
CA GLU A 66 -17.97 3.19 3.18
C GLU A 66 -17.97 2.31 4.43
N GLU A 67 -18.67 1.17 4.41
CA GLU A 67 -18.70 0.24 5.54
C GLU A 67 -17.29 -0.27 5.89
N GLN A 68 -16.50 -0.65 4.89
CA GLN A 68 -15.12 -1.13 5.11
C GLN A 68 -14.21 -0.04 5.68
N LEU A 69 -14.33 1.18 5.18
CA LEU A 69 -13.54 2.32 5.68
C LEU A 69 -13.99 2.74 7.08
N PHE A 70 -15.28 2.65 7.41
CA PHE A 70 -15.77 2.96 8.74
C PHE A 70 -15.23 1.99 9.80
N ASN A 71 -15.03 0.72 9.44
CA ASN A 71 -14.37 -0.27 10.30
C ASN A 71 -12.89 0.05 10.56
N VAL A 72 -12.25 0.88 9.72
CA VAL A 72 -10.86 1.30 9.88
C VAL A 72 -10.75 2.60 10.67
N PHE A 73 -11.50 3.64 10.28
CA PHE A 73 -11.34 4.98 10.83
C PHE A 73 -12.24 5.24 12.04
N HIS A 74 -13.40 4.57 12.13
CA HIS A 74 -14.45 4.87 13.11
C HIS A 74 -14.84 6.37 13.16
N ASN A 75 -14.72 7.05 12.01
CA ASN A 75 -14.91 8.49 11.89
C ASN A 75 -15.48 8.86 10.50
N ASP A 76 -16.70 9.40 10.47
CA ASP A 76 -17.40 9.73 9.22
C ASP A 76 -16.68 10.76 8.36
N PHE A 77 -15.96 11.71 8.98
CA PHE A 77 -15.24 12.76 8.25
C PHE A 77 -14.06 12.17 7.47
N ASP A 78 -13.31 11.25 8.08
CA ASP A 78 -12.16 10.60 7.46
C ASP A 78 -12.60 9.61 6.38
N VAL A 79 -13.65 8.82 6.67
CA VAL A 79 -14.29 7.93 5.69
C VAL A 79 -14.75 8.72 4.46
N SER A 80 -15.49 9.82 4.67
CA SER A 80 -15.92 10.72 3.58
C SER A 80 -14.73 11.25 2.77
N THR A 81 -13.62 11.59 3.44
CA THR A 81 -12.42 12.13 2.78
C THR A 81 -11.74 11.08 1.90
N VAL A 82 -11.65 9.83 2.38
CA VAL A 82 -11.09 8.73 1.61
C VAL A 82 -12.00 8.35 0.45
N LEU A 83 -13.32 8.27 0.64
CA LEU A 83 -14.27 8.00 -0.44
C LEU A 83 -14.20 9.05 -1.56
N MET A 84 -14.10 10.33 -1.19
CA MET A 84 -13.85 11.40 -2.17
C MET A 84 -12.54 11.16 -2.91
N THR A 85 -11.48 10.76 -2.20
CA THR A 85 -10.17 10.48 -2.81
C THR A 85 -10.25 9.30 -3.78
N ILE A 86 -10.89 8.19 -3.42
CA ILE A 86 -11.11 7.04 -4.31
C ILE A 86 -11.87 7.47 -5.57
N SER A 87 -12.93 8.28 -5.40
CA SER A 87 -13.72 8.78 -6.53
C SER A 87 -12.91 9.63 -7.51
N GLU A 88 -11.96 10.44 -7.03
CA GLU A 88 -11.10 11.27 -7.88
C GLU A 88 -9.98 10.44 -8.55
N LEU A 89 -9.54 9.35 -7.92
CA LEU A 89 -8.41 8.54 -8.40
C LEU A 89 -8.83 7.39 -9.33
N LYS A 90 -10.07 6.90 -9.25
CA LYS A 90 -10.51 5.67 -9.94
C LYS A 90 -10.25 5.68 -11.45
N ASP A 91 -10.43 6.83 -12.10
CA ASP A 91 -10.29 6.96 -13.55
C ASP A 91 -8.82 6.96 -13.99
N LEU A 92 -7.89 7.22 -13.06
CA LEU A 92 -6.45 7.15 -13.33
C LEU A 92 -6.01 5.72 -13.60
N PHE A 93 -6.69 4.68 -13.07
CA PHE A 93 -6.36 3.28 -13.36
C PHE A 93 -6.58 2.89 -14.82
N SER A 94 -7.37 3.65 -15.57
CA SER A 94 -7.59 3.44 -17.00
C SER A 94 -6.53 4.10 -17.88
N GLN A 95 -5.55 4.79 -17.28
CA GLN A 95 -4.46 5.46 -17.99
C GLN A 95 -3.22 4.55 -18.06
N ASP A 96 -2.76 4.27 -19.28
CA ASP A 96 -1.64 3.35 -19.56
C ASP A 96 -0.26 3.90 -19.17
N TYR A 97 -0.15 5.18 -18.78
CA TYR A 97 1.11 5.82 -18.42
C TYR A 97 1.18 6.18 -16.93
N GLN A 98 2.41 6.16 -16.36
CA GLN A 98 2.67 6.74 -15.04
C GLN A 98 2.35 8.25 -15.09
N SER A 99 1.40 8.67 -14.28
CA SER A 99 0.90 10.05 -14.24
C SER A 99 1.28 10.65 -12.90
N TYR A 100 2.26 11.55 -12.90
CA TYR A 100 2.67 12.32 -11.72
C TYR A 100 1.87 13.62 -11.71
N THR A 101 1.15 13.87 -10.61
CA THR A 101 0.25 15.02 -10.55
C THR A 101 0.76 16.19 -9.71
N ASP A 102 2.00 16.19 -9.20
CA ASP A 102 2.47 17.29 -8.35
C ASP A 102 3.79 17.96 -8.73
N GLY A 103 4.52 17.50 -9.74
CA GLY A 103 5.79 18.15 -10.17
C GLY A 103 6.89 18.19 -9.09
N TYR A 104 6.65 17.58 -7.92
CA TYR A 104 7.60 17.42 -6.84
C TYR A 104 7.80 15.93 -6.64
N LYS A 105 8.92 15.43 -7.17
CA LYS A 105 9.47 14.09 -6.93
C LYS A 105 9.32 13.72 -5.45
N PHE A 106 8.26 13.01 -5.07
CA PHE A 106 8.13 12.39 -3.75
C PHE A 106 8.47 10.91 -3.89
N MET A 107 9.47 10.53 -3.08
CA MET A 107 10.34 9.38 -3.22
C MET A 107 11.05 9.27 -4.57
N SER A 108 12.35 9.54 -4.54
CA SER A 108 13.26 8.95 -5.52
C SER A 108 13.02 7.45 -5.59
N THR A 109 13.27 6.84 -6.76
CA THR A 109 13.19 5.38 -6.96
C THR A 109 13.85 4.60 -5.83
N ARG A 110 14.92 5.15 -5.26
CA ARG A 110 15.64 4.59 -4.12
C ARG A 110 14.83 4.56 -2.82
N GLU A 111 14.11 5.64 -2.50
CA GLU A 111 13.28 5.69 -1.29
C GLU A 111 12.06 4.78 -1.42
N TYR A 112 11.51 4.65 -2.64
CA TYR A 112 10.41 3.72 -2.92
C TYR A 112 10.84 2.25 -2.83
N ILE A 113 12.00 1.92 -3.41
CA ILE A 113 12.63 0.59 -3.28
C ILE A 113 12.85 0.27 -1.79
N PHE A 114 13.41 1.21 -1.03
CA PHE A 114 13.63 1.04 0.41
C PHE A 114 12.33 0.81 1.19
N TRP A 115 11.26 1.52 0.85
CA TRP A 115 9.96 1.31 1.48
C TRP A 115 9.38 -0.07 1.15
N LEU A 116 9.44 -0.50 -0.12
CA LEU A 116 9.01 -1.84 -0.54
C LEU A 116 9.82 -2.95 0.16
N GLU A 117 11.13 -2.79 0.28
CA GLU A 117 12.01 -3.71 1.02
C GLU A 117 11.57 -3.88 2.47
N ASN A 118 11.27 -2.77 3.17
CA ASN A 118 10.74 -2.82 4.53
C ASN A 118 9.36 -3.50 4.60
N GLN A 119 8.48 -3.32 3.62
CA GLN A 119 7.18 -4.00 3.60
C GLN A 119 7.34 -5.51 3.38
N CYS A 120 8.25 -5.93 2.49
CA CYS A 120 8.58 -7.33 2.29
C CYS A 120 9.15 -7.97 3.57
N GLU A 121 9.99 -7.24 4.31
CA GLU A 121 10.53 -7.69 5.60
C GLU A 121 9.42 -7.90 6.65
N VAL A 122 8.49 -6.95 6.79
CA VAL A 122 7.34 -7.08 7.70
C VAL A 122 6.46 -8.28 7.33
N LEU A 123 6.18 -8.47 6.04
CA LEU A 123 5.43 -9.63 5.56
C LEU A 123 6.16 -10.94 5.86
N SER A 124 7.49 -10.97 5.75
CA SER A 124 8.28 -12.17 6.07
C SER A 124 8.12 -12.58 7.55
N TYR A 125 8.13 -11.60 8.47
CA TYR A 125 7.90 -11.86 9.89
C TYR A 125 6.49 -12.39 10.17
N GLN A 126 5.48 -11.87 9.48
CA GLN A 126 4.11 -12.35 9.62
C GLN A 126 3.96 -13.80 9.10
N MET A 127 4.67 -14.16 8.03
CA MET A 127 4.68 -15.55 7.53
C MET A 127 5.35 -16.51 8.52
N ILE A 128 6.45 -16.09 9.15
CA ILE A 128 7.14 -16.89 10.17
C ILE A 128 6.23 -17.11 11.40
N ASP A 129 5.53 -16.06 11.85
CA ASP A 129 4.57 -16.18 12.95
C ASP A 129 3.42 -17.15 12.59
N MET A 130 2.90 -17.06 11.36
CA MET A 130 1.86 -17.95 10.88
C MET A 130 2.33 -19.41 10.81
N GLN A 131 3.55 -19.65 10.35
CA GLN A 131 4.17 -20.98 10.34
C GLN A 131 4.29 -21.54 11.76
N THR A 132 4.82 -20.75 12.71
CA THR A 132 4.98 -21.17 14.11
C THR A 132 3.63 -21.59 14.72
N ARG A 133 2.57 -20.85 14.37
CA ARG A 133 1.21 -21.18 14.79
C ARG A 133 0.69 -22.48 14.17
N PHE A 134 1.02 -22.77 12.92
CA PHE A 134 0.64 -24.03 12.27
C PHE A 134 1.43 -25.23 12.81
N GLU A 135 2.73 -25.10 13.02
CA GLU A 135 3.58 -26.13 13.65
C GLU A 135 3.03 -26.50 15.03
N SER A 136 2.66 -25.50 15.84
CA SER A 136 2.05 -25.71 17.14
C SER A 136 0.68 -26.42 17.05
N GLN A 137 -0.11 -26.17 16.01
CA GLN A 137 -1.43 -26.79 15.85
C GLN A 137 -1.37 -28.20 15.29
N LEU A 138 -0.41 -28.47 14.41
CA LEU A 138 -0.26 -29.75 13.72
C LEU A 138 0.72 -30.69 14.43
N ASN A 139 1.48 -30.19 15.41
CA ASN A 139 2.54 -30.90 16.13
C ASN A 139 3.59 -31.49 15.17
N ILE A 140 3.95 -30.69 14.16
CA ILE A 140 4.96 -30.96 13.14
C ILE A 140 6.00 -29.86 13.25
N ASP A 141 7.27 -30.22 13.11
CA ASP A 141 8.40 -29.29 13.07
C ASP A 141 8.81 -29.08 11.60
N LEU A 142 8.55 -27.90 11.05
CA LEU A 142 8.93 -27.54 9.68
C LEU A 142 10.22 -26.72 9.66
N GLU A 143 10.86 -26.50 10.82
CA GLU A 143 12.05 -25.67 10.95
C GLU A 143 13.22 -26.28 10.19
N GLU A 144 13.36 -27.62 10.24
CA GLU A 144 14.40 -28.37 9.53
C GLU A 144 14.20 -28.40 8.00
N GLU A 145 12.95 -28.50 7.52
CA GLU A 145 12.63 -28.54 6.08
C GLU A 145 12.82 -27.18 5.40
N LEU A 146 12.55 -26.08 6.13
CA LEU A 146 12.57 -24.73 5.57
C LEU A 146 13.87 -23.97 5.85
N LEU A 147 14.79 -24.53 6.65
CA LEU A 147 16.06 -23.90 6.99
C LEU A 147 16.91 -23.61 5.75
N ASP A 148 16.98 -24.57 4.83
CA ASP A 148 17.74 -24.44 3.58
C ASP A 148 17.14 -23.38 2.66
N GLU A 149 15.82 -23.29 2.58
CA GLU A 149 15.12 -22.27 1.79
C GLU A 149 15.31 -20.87 2.37
N ARG A 150 15.27 -20.73 3.70
CA ARG A 150 15.54 -19.47 4.41
C ARG A 150 16.99 -19.02 4.23
N ASN A 151 17.95 -19.94 4.31
CA ASN A 151 19.35 -19.64 4.08
C ASN A 151 19.59 -19.20 2.62
N GLN A 152 18.99 -19.89 1.65
CA GLN A 152 19.07 -19.48 0.24
C GLN A 152 18.49 -18.10 -0.01
N TYR A 153 17.34 -17.78 0.58
CA TYR A 153 16.74 -16.44 0.47
C TYR A 153 17.64 -15.37 1.10
N HIS A 154 18.18 -15.61 2.30
CA HIS A 154 19.09 -14.69 2.97
C HIS A 154 20.39 -14.45 2.17
N ASP A 155 20.98 -15.51 1.61
CA ASP A 155 22.18 -15.42 0.78
C ASP A 155 21.90 -14.67 -0.52
N MET A 156 20.76 -14.93 -1.17
CA MET A 156 20.32 -14.21 -2.37
C MET A 156 20.12 -12.72 -2.10
N MET A 157 19.45 -12.37 -1.00
CA MET A 157 19.24 -10.98 -0.60
C MET A 157 20.56 -10.28 -0.29
N ARG A 158 21.53 -10.93 0.37
CA ARG A 158 22.86 -10.36 0.60
C ARG A 158 23.65 -10.14 -0.68
N PHE A 159 23.61 -11.08 -1.61
CA PHE A 159 24.35 -11.00 -2.88
C PHE A 159 23.92 -9.80 -3.74
N GLN A 160 22.64 -9.43 -3.70
CA GLN A 160 22.13 -8.26 -4.43
C GLN A 160 22.73 -6.91 -3.96
N TYR A 161 23.25 -6.83 -2.72
CA TYR A 161 23.82 -5.59 -2.18
C TYR A 161 25.36 -5.52 -2.21
N ASP A 162 26.06 -6.64 -2.37
CA ASP A 162 27.53 -6.64 -2.38
C ASP A 162 28.13 -6.16 -3.72
N ASP A 163 27.46 -6.41 -4.85
CA ASP A 163 27.98 -6.05 -6.18
C ASP A 163 27.75 -4.57 -6.58
N THR A 164 27.01 -3.79 -5.78
CA THR A 164 26.73 -2.37 -6.07
C THR A 164 27.56 -1.38 -5.24
N ILE A 165 28.48 -1.88 -4.41
CA ILE A 165 29.34 -1.02 -3.57
C ILE A 165 30.67 -0.65 -4.27
N PHE A 166 31.00 -1.27 -5.41
CA PHE A 166 32.23 -1.00 -6.16
C PHE A 166 32.03 -0.84 -7.67
N GLU A 167 31.16 0.07 -8.11
CA GLU A 167 31.29 0.74 -9.43
C GLU A 167 30.96 2.23 -9.35
#